data_AF-A0A167VVT2-F1
#
_entry.id   AF-A0A167VVT2-F1
#
_cell.length_a   1.000
_cell.length_b   1.000
_cell.length_c   1.000
_cell.angle_alpha   90.00
_cell.angle_beta   90.00
_cell.angle_gamma   90.00
#
_symmetry.space_group_name_H-M   'P 1'
#
loop_
_entity.id
_entity.type
_entity.pdbx_description
1 polymer ?
#
loop_
_entity_poly.entity_id
_entity_poly.type
_entity_poly.pdbx_seq_one_letter_code
_entity_poly.pdbx_strand_id
1 'polypeptide(L)'
;MKFTLASVAALMGAAQESYAAINVQVVSVGRNPVNNATGLKFWPDNIKATAGSMVQFQFLAGNHTITQSDFDHPCKPINEVNPSVQGIFSSFQPAAASAAKGEFPTYTIMVNDTKPMWFFCSQGPHCEKGMVMVINENTGANSSRSLANYKKLAAEATPEGGATQGGTPSSESSTGATPQGAASATPSTAGASITGVSSSMLLALGAVFMLL
;
A
#
# COMPACT_ATOMS: atom_id res chain seq x y z
N MET A 1 -20.02 71.44 2.52
CA MET A 1 -19.60 70.03 2.64
C MET A 1 -20.64 69.15 1.94
N LYS A 2 -20.36 68.63 0.75
CA LYS A 2 -21.13 67.55 0.11
C LYS A 2 -20.11 66.67 -0.63
N PHE A 3 -20.13 65.38 -0.35
CA PHE A 3 -19.04 64.46 -0.69
C PHE A 3 -19.26 63.83 -2.07
N THR A 4 -18.21 63.82 -2.90
CA THR A 4 -18.19 63.10 -4.17
C THR A 4 -17.99 61.61 -3.90
N LEU A 5 -19.01 60.79 -4.20
CA LEU A 5 -18.91 59.34 -4.12
C LEU A 5 -18.15 58.81 -5.35
N ALA A 6 -16.93 58.33 -5.13
CA ALA A 6 -16.17 57.60 -6.15
C ALA A 6 -16.61 56.13 -6.14
N SER A 7 -17.23 55.67 -7.23
CA SER A 7 -17.65 54.29 -7.41
C SER A 7 -16.44 53.37 -7.59
N VAL A 8 -16.01 52.68 -6.52
CA VAL A 8 -14.98 51.64 -6.62
C VAL A 8 -15.60 50.39 -7.24
N ALA A 9 -15.37 50.20 -8.54
CA ALA A 9 -15.71 48.96 -9.23
C ALA A 9 -14.74 47.85 -8.80
N ALA A 10 -15.17 46.98 -7.89
CA ALA A 10 -14.41 45.79 -7.52
C ALA A 10 -14.40 44.79 -8.67
N LEU A 11 -13.26 44.61 -9.34
CA LEU A 11 -13.06 43.47 -10.24
C LEU A 11 -13.00 42.19 -9.40
N MET A 12 -14.12 41.49 -9.28
CA MET A 12 -14.14 40.08 -8.89
C MET A 12 -13.58 39.26 -10.06
N GLY A 13 -12.25 39.27 -10.19
CA GLY A 13 -11.53 38.35 -11.06
C GLY A 13 -11.72 36.93 -10.52
N ALA A 14 -12.67 36.19 -11.09
CA ALA A 14 -12.81 34.77 -10.85
C ALA A 14 -11.56 34.08 -11.39
N ALA A 15 -10.62 33.76 -10.49
CA ALA A 15 -9.57 32.80 -10.79
C ALA A 15 -10.25 31.44 -11.02
N GLN A 16 -10.59 31.17 -12.28
CA GLN A 16 -10.98 29.84 -12.71
C GLN A 16 -9.72 28.98 -12.67
N GLU A 17 -9.43 28.44 -11.49
CA GLU A 17 -8.53 27.30 -11.37
C GLU A 17 -9.11 26.18 -12.22
N SER A 18 -8.54 26.01 -13.41
CA SER A 18 -8.81 24.87 -14.27
C SER A 18 -8.20 23.64 -13.58
N TYR A 19 -8.95 23.04 -12.67
CA TYR A 19 -8.71 21.67 -12.21
C TYR A 19 -8.73 20.77 -13.44
N ALA A 20 -7.54 20.52 -13.99
CA ALA A 20 -7.36 19.56 -15.06
C ALA A 20 -7.85 18.21 -14.54
N ALA A 21 -8.91 17.67 -15.15
CA ALA A 21 -9.49 16.41 -14.71
C ALA A 21 -8.42 15.31 -14.83
N ILE A 22 -7.95 14.81 -13.69
CA ILE A 22 -6.97 13.73 -13.65
C ILE A 22 -7.60 12.51 -14.32
N ASN A 23 -7.00 12.04 -15.41
CA ASN A 23 -7.50 10.85 -16.09
C ASN A 23 -7.26 9.63 -15.20
N VAL A 24 -8.34 8.90 -14.86
CA VAL A 24 -8.28 7.66 -14.08
C VAL A 24 -8.71 6.50 -14.97
N GLN A 25 -7.79 5.59 -15.27
CA GLN A 25 -8.09 4.35 -15.96
C GLN A 25 -8.33 3.22 -14.95
N VAL A 26 -9.39 2.44 -15.14
CA VAL A 26 -9.74 1.32 -14.25
C VAL A 26 -9.22 -0.01 -14.81
N VAL A 27 -8.67 -0.84 -13.92
CA VAL A 27 -8.33 -2.25 -14.17
C VAL A 27 -9.07 -3.10 -13.14
N SER A 28 -9.95 -3.99 -13.60
CA SER A 28 -10.63 -4.95 -12.74
C SER A 28 -9.74 -6.18 -12.47
N VAL A 29 -9.70 -6.62 -11.22
CA VAL A 29 -8.85 -7.73 -10.76
C VAL A 29 -9.73 -8.88 -10.27
N GLY A 30 -9.41 -10.11 -10.67
CA GLY A 30 -10.09 -11.33 -10.20
C GLY A 30 -11.45 -11.63 -10.85
N ARG A 31 -12.16 -10.62 -11.36
CA ARG A 31 -13.40 -10.76 -12.14
C ARG A 31 -13.46 -9.78 -13.31
N ASN A 32 -13.93 -10.26 -14.47
CA ASN A 32 -14.23 -9.46 -15.65
C ASN A 32 -15.51 -8.61 -15.41
N PRO A 33 -15.48 -7.28 -15.58
CA PRO A 33 -16.63 -6.41 -15.31
C PRO A 33 -17.74 -6.48 -16.36
N VAL A 34 -17.49 -7.06 -17.54
CA VAL A 34 -18.45 -7.11 -18.65
C VAL A 34 -19.31 -8.37 -18.61
N ASN A 35 -18.72 -9.53 -18.27
CA ASN A 35 -19.40 -10.83 -18.32
C ASN A 35 -19.35 -11.60 -16.99
N ASN A 36 -18.89 -10.97 -15.90
CA ASN A 36 -18.76 -11.54 -14.56
C ASN A 36 -17.89 -12.80 -14.43
N ALA A 37 -17.14 -13.20 -15.47
CA ALA A 37 -16.23 -14.34 -15.39
C ALA A 37 -15.09 -14.07 -14.38
N THR A 38 -14.92 -14.96 -13.41
CA THR A 38 -13.82 -14.91 -12.44
C THR A 38 -12.58 -15.64 -12.95
N GLY A 39 -11.39 -15.19 -12.55
CA GLY A 39 -10.14 -15.85 -12.93
C GLY A 39 -8.88 -15.12 -12.47
N LEU A 40 -7.73 -15.80 -12.61
CA LEU A 40 -6.40 -15.29 -12.22
C LEU A 40 -5.88 -14.29 -13.26
N LYS A 41 -6.53 -13.13 -13.38
CA LYS A 41 -6.28 -12.17 -14.46
C LYS A 41 -6.63 -10.73 -14.05
N PHE A 42 -5.96 -9.80 -14.74
CA PHE A 42 -6.27 -8.37 -14.78
C PHE A 42 -7.07 -8.06 -16.05
N TRP A 43 -8.10 -7.22 -15.96
CA TRP A 43 -8.96 -6.83 -17.07
C TRP A 43 -9.02 -5.30 -17.20
N PRO A 44 -8.48 -4.72 -18.28
CA PRO A 44 -7.49 -5.30 -19.21
C PRO A 44 -6.13 -5.60 -18.56
N ASP A 45 -5.33 -6.47 -19.18
CA ASP A 45 -3.95 -6.81 -18.76
C ASP A 45 -2.85 -6.11 -19.59
N ASN A 46 -3.22 -5.28 -20.56
CA ASN A 46 -2.32 -4.38 -21.27
C ASN A 46 -3.03 -3.03 -21.43
N ILE A 47 -2.43 -1.95 -20.89
CA ILE A 47 -2.99 -0.60 -20.98
C ILE A 47 -1.96 0.44 -21.42
N LYS A 48 -2.47 1.55 -21.95
CA LYS A 48 -1.71 2.76 -22.28
C LYS A 48 -2.23 3.90 -21.41
N ALA A 49 -1.34 4.54 -20.66
CA ALA A 49 -1.64 5.59 -19.72
C ALA A 49 -0.60 6.71 -19.85
N THR A 50 -1.04 7.97 -19.86
CA THR A 50 -0.15 9.13 -20.01
C THR A 50 0.53 9.48 -18.69
N ALA A 51 1.69 10.16 -18.76
CA ALA A 51 2.29 10.76 -17.57
C ALA A 51 1.27 11.70 -16.87
N GLY A 52 1.21 11.66 -15.54
CA GLY A 52 0.24 12.40 -14.72
C GLY A 52 -1.18 11.82 -14.67
N SER A 53 -1.46 10.70 -15.37
CA SER A 53 -2.71 9.94 -15.18
C SER A 53 -2.59 8.96 -14.00
N MET A 54 -3.74 8.44 -13.56
CA MET A 54 -3.83 7.44 -12.50
C MET A 54 -4.38 6.13 -13.06
N VAL A 55 -3.94 5.00 -12.49
CA VAL A 55 -4.53 3.68 -12.74
C VAL A 55 -5.09 3.14 -11.44
N GLN A 56 -6.39 2.87 -11.42
CA GLN A 56 -7.10 2.30 -10.27
C GLN A 56 -7.39 0.81 -10.50
N PHE A 57 -6.84 -0.03 -9.63
CA PHE A 57 -7.14 -1.45 -9.55
C PHE A 57 -8.35 -1.65 -8.66
N GLN A 58 -9.38 -2.33 -9.16
CA GLN A 58 -10.60 -2.67 -8.42
C GLN A 58 -10.65 -4.19 -8.22
N PHE A 59 -10.64 -4.65 -6.97
CA PHE A 59 -10.52 -6.07 -6.63
C PHE A 59 -11.89 -6.71 -6.48
N LEU A 60 -12.37 -7.38 -7.54
CA LEU A 60 -13.77 -7.75 -7.70
C LEU A 60 -14.10 -9.20 -7.30
N ALA A 61 -13.09 -10.07 -7.19
CA ALA A 61 -13.21 -11.43 -6.67
C ALA A 61 -11.84 -11.92 -6.17
N GLY A 62 -11.83 -12.98 -5.34
CA GLY A 62 -10.61 -13.63 -4.86
C GLY A 62 -9.81 -12.80 -3.83
N ASN A 63 -8.54 -13.17 -3.67
CA ASN A 63 -7.53 -12.38 -2.95
C ASN A 63 -6.35 -12.21 -3.90
N HIS A 64 -6.01 -10.95 -4.21
CA HIS A 64 -4.98 -10.65 -5.20
C HIS A 64 -4.13 -9.47 -4.74
N THR A 65 -3.04 -9.23 -5.46
CA THR A 65 -2.20 -8.05 -5.30
C THR A 65 -2.00 -7.39 -6.66
N ILE A 66 -1.56 -6.14 -6.66
CA ILE A 66 -0.76 -5.59 -7.73
C ILE A 66 0.65 -5.37 -7.17
N THR A 67 1.61 -6.16 -7.65
CA THR A 67 3.01 -6.14 -7.22
C THR A 67 3.88 -5.84 -8.44
N GLN A 68 4.76 -4.85 -8.35
CA GLN A 68 5.66 -4.47 -9.45
C GLN A 68 6.91 -5.34 -9.47
N SER A 69 7.33 -5.69 -10.68
CA SER A 69 8.60 -6.34 -11.00
C SER A 69 9.31 -5.54 -12.11
N ASP A 70 10.48 -6.01 -12.54
CA ASP A 70 10.95 -5.73 -13.91
C ASP A 70 10.41 -6.78 -14.91
N PHE A 71 10.87 -6.72 -16.17
CA PHE A 71 10.46 -7.67 -17.20
C PHE A 71 11.20 -9.01 -17.12
N ASP A 72 12.45 -9.00 -16.70
CA ASP A 72 13.37 -10.14 -16.78
C ASP A 72 13.15 -11.10 -15.59
N HIS A 73 12.59 -10.58 -14.49
CA HIS A 73 12.27 -11.30 -13.25
C HIS A 73 10.77 -11.18 -12.92
N PRO A 74 9.86 -11.78 -13.73
CA PRO A 74 8.46 -11.91 -13.35
C PRO A 74 8.32 -12.66 -12.03
N CYS A 75 7.18 -12.47 -11.38
CA CYS A 75 6.83 -13.12 -10.11
C CYS A 75 7.69 -12.72 -8.90
N LYS A 76 8.70 -11.86 -9.10
CA LYS A 76 9.58 -11.33 -8.06
C LYS A 76 9.39 -9.82 -7.85
N PRO A 77 9.23 -9.31 -6.60
CA PRO A 77 9.12 -7.88 -6.34
C PRO A 77 10.37 -7.10 -6.81
N ILE A 78 10.17 -5.97 -7.48
CA ILE A 78 11.25 -5.18 -8.11
C ILE A 78 12.33 -4.75 -7.10
N ASN A 79 11.96 -4.50 -5.84
CA ASN A 79 12.89 -4.12 -4.77
C ASN A 79 13.81 -5.28 -4.31
N GLU A 80 13.50 -6.54 -4.64
CA GLU A 80 14.39 -7.68 -4.37
C GLU A 80 15.41 -7.94 -5.49
N VAL A 81 15.18 -7.36 -6.68
CA VAL A 81 16.11 -7.40 -7.81
C VAL A 81 16.94 -6.12 -7.87
N ASN A 82 16.30 -4.98 -7.60
CA ASN A 82 16.90 -3.66 -7.55
C ASN A 82 16.48 -2.93 -6.26
N PRO A 83 17.24 -3.11 -5.15
CA PRO A 83 16.93 -2.50 -3.85
C PRO A 83 16.90 -0.96 -3.84
N SER A 84 17.43 -0.31 -4.87
CA SER A 84 17.39 1.15 -5.03
C SER A 84 16.06 1.67 -5.61
N VAL A 85 15.14 0.78 -6.01
CA VAL A 85 13.83 1.14 -6.56
C VAL A 85 12.73 0.84 -5.54
N GLN A 86 11.99 1.89 -5.14
CA GLN A 86 10.75 1.70 -4.39
C GLN A 86 9.71 1.05 -5.31
N GLY A 87 9.45 -0.23 -5.09
CA GLY A 87 8.42 -0.99 -5.80
C GLY A 87 7.01 -0.63 -5.36
N ILE A 88 6.06 -0.78 -6.28
CA ILE A 88 4.63 -0.77 -5.97
C ILE A 88 4.22 -2.14 -5.41
N PHE A 89 3.54 -2.13 -4.26
CA PHE A 89 2.89 -3.30 -3.68
C PHE A 89 1.58 -2.86 -3.01
N SER A 90 0.46 -3.45 -3.43
CA SER A 90 -0.86 -3.12 -2.86
C SER A 90 -1.16 -3.76 -1.51
N SER A 91 -0.28 -4.61 -0.97
CA SER A 91 -0.67 -5.69 -0.07
C SER A 91 -1.73 -6.63 -0.71
N PHE A 92 -2.18 -7.61 0.07
CA PHE A 92 -3.26 -8.52 -0.28
C PHE A 92 -4.62 -7.84 -0.15
N GLN A 93 -5.43 -7.94 -1.20
CA GLN A 93 -6.72 -7.27 -1.35
C GLN A 93 -7.84 -8.33 -1.44
N PRO A 94 -8.37 -8.82 -0.30
CA PRO A 94 -9.38 -9.86 -0.25
C PRO A 94 -10.77 -9.31 -0.57
N ALA A 95 -11.23 -9.48 -1.80
CA ALA A 95 -12.48 -8.92 -2.31
C ALA A 95 -13.73 -9.31 -1.47
N ALA A 96 -13.75 -10.53 -0.92
CA ALA A 96 -14.83 -11.02 -0.07
C ALA A 96 -15.02 -10.21 1.22
N ALA A 97 -13.95 -9.61 1.77
CA ALA A 97 -14.01 -8.82 3.00
C ALA A 97 -14.70 -7.47 2.80
N SER A 98 -14.53 -6.84 1.62
CA SER A 98 -15.23 -5.60 1.26
C SER A 98 -16.63 -5.85 0.70
N ALA A 99 -16.85 -6.98 0.01
CA ALA A 99 -18.17 -7.34 -0.51
C ALA A 99 -19.24 -7.42 0.58
N ALA A 100 -18.87 -7.84 1.80
CA ALA A 100 -19.72 -7.82 2.99
C ALA A 100 -20.19 -6.41 3.42
N LYS A 101 -19.59 -5.35 2.87
CA LYS A 101 -19.91 -3.93 3.10
C LYS A 101 -20.54 -3.24 1.88
N GLY A 102 -20.76 -3.97 0.78
CA GLY A 102 -21.21 -3.39 -0.49
C GLY A 102 -20.11 -2.66 -1.28
N GLU A 103 -18.84 -2.84 -0.90
CA GLU A 103 -17.69 -2.18 -1.50
C GLU A 103 -16.74 -3.18 -2.16
N PHE A 104 -15.77 -2.68 -2.94
CA PHE A 104 -14.63 -3.47 -3.42
C PHE A 104 -13.33 -2.80 -2.95
N PRO A 105 -12.28 -3.56 -2.59
CA PRO A 105 -10.99 -2.96 -2.31
C PRO A 105 -10.47 -2.27 -3.58
N THR A 106 -9.83 -1.11 -3.40
CA THR A 106 -9.19 -0.39 -4.50
C THR A 106 -7.77 0.00 -4.15
N TYR A 107 -6.89 -0.02 -5.16
CA TYR A 107 -5.53 0.49 -5.05
C TYR A 107 -5.26 1.37 -6.25
N THR A 108 -4.71 2.57 -6.06
CA THR A 108 -4.51 3.53 -7.15
C THR A 108 -3.06 3.96 -7.22
N ILE A 109 -2.49 3.96 -8.43
CA ILE A 109 -1.11 4.39 -8.70
C ILE A 109 -1.09 5.59 -9.64
N MET A 110 -0.07 6.44 -9.50
CA MET A 110 0.25 7.50 -10.45
C MET A 110 1.19 6.97 -11.54
N VAL A 111 0.92 7.34 -12.79
CA VAL A 111 1.79 7.04 -13.93
C VAL A 111 2.74 8.22 -14.10
N ASN A 112 3.98 8.06 -13.62
CA ASN A 112 4.96 9.15 -13.58
C ASN A 112 5.58 9.45 -14.96
N ASP A 113 5.72 8.43 -15.81
CA ASP A 113 6.23 8.56 -17.18
C ASP A 113 5.62 7.50 -18.12
N THR A 114 6.07 7.47 -19.37
CA THR A 114 5.59 6.54 -20.40
C THR A 114 6.44 5.27 -20.56
N LYS A 115 7.33 4.95 -19.60
CA LYS A 115 8.11 3.71 -19.64
C LYS A 115 7.21 2.50 -19.34
N PRO A 116 7.53 1.30 -19.86
CA PRO A 116 6.81 0.09 -19.51
C PRO A 116 6.92 -0.24 -18.02
N MET A 117 5.79 -0.51 -17.37
CA MET A 117 5.72 -0.98 -15.99
C MET A 117 5.10 -2.37 -15.96
N TRP A 118 5.80 -3.33 -15.36
CA TRP A 118 5.43 -4.74 -15.33
C TRP A 118 4.92 -5.12 -13.95
N PHE A 119 3.84 -5.89 -13.93
CA PHE A 119 3.16 -6.24 -12.69
C PHE A 119 2.68 -7.69 -12.68
N PHE A 120 2.57 -8.23 -11.48
CA PHE A 120 2.05 -9.57 -11.21
C PHE A 120 1.20 -9.61 -9.94
N CYS A 121 0.47 -10.70 -9.76
CA CYS A 121 -0.18 -11.03 -8.50
C CYS A 121 0.70 -11.97 -7.67
N SER A 122 1.16 -11.56 -6.50
CA SER A 122 2.06 -12.32 -5.60
C SER A 122 1.31 -13.28 -4.66
N GLN A 123 0.15 -13.80 -5.08
CA GLN A 123 -0.67 -14.73 -4.28
C GLN A 123 -0.42 -16.15 -4.74
N GLY A 124 0.43 -16.88 -4.02
CA GLY A 124 0.76 -18.28 -4.36
C GLY A 124 1.12 -18.42 -5.84
N PRO A 125 0.65 -19.46 -6.55
CA PRO A 125 1.02 -19.71 -7.95
C PRO A 125 0.23 -18.85 -8.95
N HIS A 126 -0.23 -17.65 -8.59
CA HIS A 126 -1.06 -16.82 -9.48
C HIS A 126 -0.25 -16.25 -10.64
N CYS A 127 0.97 -15.75 -10.37
CA CYS A 127 1.81 -15.15 -11.39
C CYS A 127 2.22 -16.16 -12.48
N GLU A 128 2.65 -17.34 -12.05
CA GLU A 128 3.09 -18.48 -12.84
C GLU A 128 1.95 -19.09 -13.66
N LYS A 129 0.71 -18.95 -13.16
CA LYS A 129 -0.52 -19.23 -13.91
C LYS A 129 -0.94 -18.11 -14.88
N GLY A 130 -0.07 -17.12 -15.10
CA GLY A 130 -0.27 -16.04 -16.07
C GLY A 130 -1.00 -14.81 -15.53
N MET A 131 -1.14 -14.65 -14.21
CA MET A 131 -1.71 -13.44 -13.60
C MET A 131 -0.69 -12.30 -13.56
N VAL A 132 -0.45 -11.76 -14.74
CA VAL A 132 0.49 -10.67 -15.02
C VAL A 132 -0.14 -9.62 -15.93
N MET A 133 0.35 -8.39 -15.85
CA MET A 133 -0.08 -7.29 -16.71
C MET A 133 1.04 -6.29 -16.99
N VAL A 134 0.80 -5.40 -17.95
CA VAL A 134 1.71 -4.32 -18.32
C VAL A 134 0.97 -3.00 -18.51
N ILE A 135 1.60 -1.93 -18.03
CA ILE A 135 1.25 -0.55 -18.38
C ILE A 135 2.32 -0.04 -19.34
N ASN A 136 1.92 0.63 -20.42
CA ASN A 136 2.83 1.26 -21.38
C ASN A 136 3.83 0.32 -22.08
N GLU A 137 3.42 -0.90 -22.43
CA GLU A 137 4.24 -1.85 -23.21
C GLU A 137 4.89 -1.19 -24.44
N ASN A 138 6.21 -1.32 -24.62
CA ASN A 138 6.92 -0.65 -25.72
C ASN A 138 7.66 -1.64 -26.64
N THR A 139 6.87 -2.50 -27.30
CA THR A 139 7.34 -3.46 -28.31
C THR A 139 7.95 -2.81 -29.56
N GLY A 140 7.68 -1.51 -29.80
CA GLY A 140 8.35 -0.73 -30.84
C GLY A 140 9.81 -0.38 -30.51
N ALA A 141 10.13 -0.15 -29.23
CA ALA A 141 11.52 0.06 -28.77
C ALA A 141 12.25 -1.26 -28.48
N ASN A 142 11.55 -2.29 -28.02
CA ASN A 142 12.11 -3.64 -27.87
C ASN A 142 11.02 -4.71 -28.06
N SER A 143 11.03 -5.38 -29.20
CA SER A 143 10.05 -6.39 -29.59
C SER A 143 10.07 -7.67 -28.74
N SER A 144 11.16 -7.97 -28.04
CA SER A 144 11.18 -9.10 -27.10
C SER A 144 10.37 -8.80 -25.83
N ARG A 145 10.25 -7.52 -25.44
CA ARG A 145 9.55 -7.05 -24.24
C ARG A 145 8.05 -6.83 -24.46
N SER A 146 7.35 -7.93 -24.75
CA SER A 146 5.89 -7.99 -24.89
C SER A 146 5.23 -8.72 -23.70
N LEU A 147 3.96 -8.42 -23.41
CA LEU A 147 3.16 -9.16 -22.42
C LEU A 147 3.07 -10.67 -22.73
N ALA A 148 3.11 -11.04 -24.01
CA ALA A 148 3.11 -12.44 -24.42
C ALA A 148 4.39 -13.17 -23.98
N ASN A 149 5.55 -12.52 -24.04
CA ASN A 149 6.81 -13.09 -23.55
C ASN A 149 6.94 -12.98 -22.03
N TYR A 150 6.47 -11.88 -21.42
CA TYR A 150 6.41 -11.74 -19.96
C TYR A 150 5.59 -12.86 -19.30
N LYS A 151 4.47 -13.27 -19.93
CA LYS A 151 3.67 -14.44 -19.51
C LYS A 151 4.40 -15.78 -19.60
N LYS A 152 5.30 -15.96 -20.57
CA LYS A 152 6.11 -17.18 -20.70
C LYS A 152 7.16 -17.24 -19.60
N LEU A 153 7.91 -16.15 -19.42
CA LEU A 153 8.89 -16.01 -18.34
C LEU A 153 8.22 -16.22 -16.96
N ALA A 154 7.00 -15.70 -16.76
CA ALA A 154 6.24 -15.92 -15.53
C ALA A 154 5.91 -17.40 -15.31
N ALA A 155 5.49 -18.13 -16.36
CA ALA A 155 5.20 -19.56 -16.26
C ALA A 155 6.44 -20.45 -16.03
N GLU A 156 7.64 -19.91 -16.29
CA GLU A 156 8.94 -20.55 -16.04
C GLU A 156 9.53 -20.17 -14.66
N ALA A 157 8.96 -19.17 -13.97
CA ALA A 157 9.41 -18.76 -12.65
C ALA A 157 9.13 -19.85 -11.60
N THR A 158 10.07 -20.04 -10.68
CA THR A 158 9.88 -20.92 -9.51
C THR A 158 8.94 -20.23 -8.52
N PRO A 159 7.84 -20.87 -8.07
CA PRO A 159 6.94 -20.27 -7.10
C PRO A 159 7.65 -20.04 -5.75
N GLU A 160 8.01 -18.78 -5.47
CA GLU A 160 8.49 -18.40 -4.14
C GLU A 160 7.31 -18.37 -3.16
N GLY A 161 7.44 -19.13 -2.08
CA GLY A 161 6.38 -19.40 -1.13
C GLY A 161 6.04 -18.23 -0.22
N GLY A 162 5.36 -17.21 -0.74
CA GLY A 162 4.52 -16.28 0.02
C GLY A 162 5.23 -15.20 0.85
N ALA A 163 5.02 -13.95 0.44
CA ALA A 163 5.11 -12.73 1.24
C ALA A 163 6.51 -12.30 1.75
N THR A 164 7.32 -11.74 0.86
CA THR A 164 8.28 -10.69 1.26
C THR A 164 7.52 -9.41 1.60
N GLN A 165 7.66 -8.94 2.85
CA GLN A 165 7.04 -7.72 3.34
C GLN A 165 7.85 -6.48 2.88
N GLY A 166 7.58 -6.00 1.67
CA GLY A 166 8.28 -4.86 1.08
C GLY A 166 7.70 -3.49 1.47
N GLY A 167 8.41 -2.75 2.34
CA GLY A 167 8.26 -1.29 2.49
C GLY A 167 7.45 -0.80 3.70
N THR A 168 8.14 -0.22 4.68
CA THR A 168 7.55 0.53 5.80
C THR A 168 6.96 1.87 5.32
N PRO A 169 5.75 2.27 5.74
CA PRO A 169 5.30 3.64 5.63
C PRO A 169 5.86 4.47 6.80
N SER A 170 6.94 5.23 6.54
CA SER A 170 7.36 6.37 7.38
C SER A 170 6.55 7.60 6.96
N SER A 171 5.96 8.45 7.80
CA SER A 171 5.93 8.62 9.27
C SER A 171 4.61 9.38 9.62
N GLU A 172 4.17 9.71 10.84
CA GLU A 172 4.53 9.54 12.28
C GLU A 172 3.22 9.83 13.08
N SER A 173 3.00 9.55 14.37
CA SER A 173 3.78 9.02 15.51
C SER A 173 2.93 7.91 16.22
N SER A 174 2.96 7.55 17.52
CA SER A 174 3.72 7.93 18.72
C SER A 174 3.67 6.79 19.77
N THR A 175 4.79 6.55 20.47
CA THR A 175 4.92 5.94 21.83
C THR A 175 4.29 4.58 22.17
N GLY A 176 5.09 3.69 22.79
CA GLY A 176 4.59 2.64 23.68
C GLY A 176 5.37 1.32 23.65
N ALA A 177 6.50 1.25 24.37
CA ALA A 177 7.28 0.01 24.49
C ALA A 177 6.97 -0.71 25.82
N THR A 178 6.60 -1.99 25.75
CA THR A 178 6.64 -2.95 26.88
C THR A 178 6.86 -4.38 26.37
N PRO A 179 7.92 -5.09 26.80
CA PRO A 179 8.05 -6.52 26.59
C PRO A 179 7.57 -7.30 27.82
N GLN A 180 6.67 -8.25 27.61
CA GLN A 180 6.24 -9.28 28.55
C GLN A 180 6.41 -10.62 27.82
N GLY A 181 7.00 -11.69 28.34
CA GLY A 181 7.54 -11.96 29.68
C GLY A 181 7.60 -13.48 29.81
N ALA A 182 8.74 -14.09 29.46
CA ALA A 182 8.83 -15.53 29.23
C ALA A 182 9.27 -16.33 30.47
N ALA A 183 8.32 -17.12 30.99
CA ALA A 183 8.43 -18.43 31.66
C ALA A 183 9.67 -18.85 32.48
N SER A 184 9.39 -19.31 33.71
CA SER A 184 9.79 -20.61 34.31
C SER A 184 10.60 -20.64 35.62
N ALA A 185 10.00 -21.34 36.60
CA ALA A 185 10.58 -22.23 37.61
C ALA A 185 11.46 -21.70 38.79
N THR A 186 10.82 -21.70 39.97
CA THR A 186 11.27 -22.28 41.27
C THR A 186 12.61 -23.05 41.34
N PRO A 187 13.37 -23.02 42.48
CA PRO A 187 12.79 -23.42 43.78
C PRO A 187 13.27 -22.75 45.10
N SER A 188 12.41 -22.94 46.11
CA SER A 188 12.66 -23.19 47.55
C SER A 188 13.87 -22.58 48.29
N THR A 189 13.59 -21.85 49.37
CA THR A 189 14.16 -22.12 50.72
C THR A 189 13.17 -21.61 51.79
N ALA A 190 13.12 -22.26 52.95
CA ALA A 190 12.07 -22.07 53.96
C ALA A 190 12.45 -21.09 55.09
N GLY A 191 11.41 -20.43 55.63
CA GLY A 191 11.18 -20.30 57.08
C GLY A 191 12.16 -19.47 57.94
N ALA A 192 11.71 -18.28 58.34
CA ALA A 192 11.91 -17.77 59.70
C ALA A 192 10.76 -16.80 60.07
N SER A 193 10.22 -16.97 61.27
CA SER A 193 9.11 -16.16 61.83
C SER A 193 9.64 -15.15 62.85
N ILE A 194 8.76 -14.24 63.31
CA ILE A 194 8.91 -13.26 64.41
C ILE A 194 9.99 -12.18 64.14
N THR A 195 9.80 -10.88 64.35
CA THR A 195 8.97 -10.03 65.24
C THR A 195 8.59 -8.75 64.45
N GLY A 196 7.75 -7.78 64.86
CA GLY A 196 7.07 -7.44 66.10
C GLY A 196 6.72 -5.94 66.07
N VAL A 197 5.57 -5.58 66.66
CA VAL A 197 5.08 -4.23 67.03
C VAL A 197 4.99 -3.08 65.99
N SER A 198 3.76 -2.58 65.86
CA SER A 198 3.41 -1.23 65.39
C SER A 198 3.86 -0.16 66.39
N SER A 199 4.30 1.02 65.92
CA SER A 199 3.51 2.28 66.08
C SER A 199 4.23 3.58 65.71
N SER A 200 3.49 4.41 64.97
CA SER A 200 3.38 5.89 65.10
C SER A 200 4.53 6.81 64.68
N MET A 201 4.12 8.06 64.38
CA MET A 201 4.92 9.28 64.17
C MET A 201 5.69 9.42 62.82
N LEU A 202 5.72 10.59 62.16
CA LEU A 202 4.89 11.83 62.23
C LEU A 202 5.23 12.75 61.01
N LEU A 203 4.33 13.66 60.62
CA LEU A 203 4.53 14.85 59.74
C LEU A 203 5.07 14.60 58.30
N ALA A 204 4.42 14.97 57.18
CA ALA A 204 3.68 16.18 56.81
C ALA A 204 4.53 17.46 56.69
N LEU A 205 5.04 17.73 55.47
CA LEU A 205 5.47 18.99 54.84
C LEU A 205 6.12 18.60 53.48
N GLY A 206 5.77 19.09 52.29
CA GLY A 206 4.79 20.12 51.94
C GLY A 206 5.44 21.46 51.56
N ALA A 207 6.22 21.52 50.47
CA ALA A 207 6.42 22.74 49.66
C ALA A 207 7.27 22.52 48.39
N VAL A 208 6.73 22.95 47.25
CA VAL A 208 7.38 23.80 46.22
C VAL A 208 8.81 23.48 45.76
N PHE A 209 8.95 23.10 44.48
CA PHE A 209 9.76 23.90 43.54
C PHE A 209 9.26 23.72 42.10
N MET A 210 9.06 24.84 41.40
CA MET A 210 8.69 24.91 39.98
C MET A 210 9.61 25.95 39.33
N LEU A 211 9.96 25.75 38.04
CA LEU A 211 10.96 26.48 37.25
C LEU A 211 12.42 26.24 37.69
N LEU A 212 13.15 25.50 36.85
CA LEU A 212 13.93 26.11 35.77
C LEU A 212 13.55 25.43 34.44
#